data_AF-A0A942HA75-F1
#
_entry.id   AF-A0A942HA75-F1
#
_cell.length_a   1.000
_cell.length_b   1.000
_cell.length_c   1.000
_cell.angle_alpha   90.00
_cell.angle_beta   90.00
_cell.angle_gamma   90.00
#
_symmetry.space_group_name_H-M   'P 1'
#
loop_
_entity.id
_entity.type
_entity.pdbx_description
1 polymer ?
#
loop_
_entity_poly.entity_id
_entity_poly.type
_entity_poly.pdbx_seq_one_letter_code
_entity_poly.pdbx_strand_id
1 'polypeptide(L)'
;MKKLIPSVMLTSLLFLAMPILAQSNTSAPKASEAATSGASQYLKMNDQARASFISNYAGNLGWMLSPEKPLVVSAEGVQLIKKWVDVYAVRVGAADPKSGGEDLNKVFERAVQYAPIINGEFEKEKVLETLGNAVALLESEFQPCPAKGKGKGMFAILPASATSLGVKADALCDVEKGANAAARFIKARMAEFGKDGISAALAMLAYNRGTANVKRDFAELIKEHDSGGELWAILAKPDAKKFDKAFLDEGVHYLPRFFAAAILAESPETFGLKAYPLSTYAPPKK
;
A
#
# COMPACT_ATOMS: atom_id res chain seq x y z
N MET A 1 -60.42 -30.05 -7.68
CA MET A 1 -60.99 -29.51 -8.94
C MET A 1 -60.59 -28.03 -9.06
N LYS A 2 -60.21 -27.64 -10.28
CA LYS A 2 -60.05 -26.27 -10.83
C LYS A 2 -58.85 -25.41 -10.37
N LYS A 3 -57.88 -25.37 -11.30
CA LYS A 3 -56.82 -24.37 -11.51
C LYS A 3 -57.37 -22.95 -11.62
N LEU A 4 -56.58 -21.95 -11.20
CA LEU A 4 -56.51 -20.65 -11.88
C LEU A 4 -55.14 -19.97 -11.61
N ILE A 5 -54.37 -19.80 -12.69
CA ILE A 5 -53.28 -18.85 -12.90
C ILE A 5 -53.93 -17.66 -13.64
N PRO A 6 -53.67 -16.38 -13.29
CA PRO A 6 -52.65 -15.54 -13.99
C PRO A 6 -52.00 -14.51 -13.02
N SER A 7 -50.98 -13.71 -13.33
CA SER A 7 -50.60 -13.09 -14.59
C SER A 7 -49.14 -12.66 -14.51
N VAL A 8 -48.41 -12.89 -15.60
CA VAL A 8 -47.04 -12.45 -15.83
C VAL A 8 -47.08 -10.99 -16.29
N MET A 9 -46.45 -10.07 -15.56
CA MET A 9 -46.07 -8.78 -16.14
C MET A 9 -44.62 -8.86 -16.63
N LEU A 10 -44.53 -8.85 -17.95
CA LEU A 10 -43.35 -8.80 -18.78
C LEU A 10 -42.91 -7.32 -18.87
N THR A 11 -41.93 -6.89 -18.09
CA THR A 11 -41.27 -5.60 -18.30
C THR A 11 -40.13 -5.79 -19.29
N SER A 12 -40.35 -5.29 -20.49
CA SER A 12 -39.44 -5.33 -21.62
C SER A 12 -38.08 -4.68 -21.31
N LEU A 13 -37.03 -5.41 -21.67
CA LEU A 13 -35.70 -4.89 -21.96
C LEU A 13 -35.77 -3.83 -23.06
N LEU A 14 -35.17 -2.68 -22.80
CA LEU A 14 -34.60 -1.80 -23.82
C LEU A 14 -33.17 -1.47 -23.39
N PHE A 15 -32.24 -2.37 -23.71
CA PHE A 15 -30.82 -2.07 -23.71
C PHE A 15 -30.51 -1.33 -25.02
N LEU A 16 -30.32 -0.02 -24.92
CA LEU A 16 -29.65 0.77 -25.96
C LEU A 16 -28.20 0.30 -26.03
N ALA A 17 -27.89 -0.55 -27.00
CA ALA A 17 -26.53 -0.86 -27.40
C ALA A 17 -25.92 0.37 -28.08
N MET A 18 -25.08 1.12 -27.36
CA MET A 18 -24.17 2.07 -27.98
C MET A 18 -22.92 1.32 -28.45
N PRO A 19 -22.49 1.48 -29.72
CA PRO A 19 -21.23 0.93 -30.17
C PRO A 19 -20.09 1.77 -29.58
N ILE A 20 -19.35 1.20 -28.62
CA ILE A 20 -18.06 1.73 -28.21
C ILE A 20 -17.08 1.40 -29.35
N LEU A 21 -16.77 2.40 -30.16
CA LEU A 21 -15.62 2.38 -31.06
C LEU A 21 -14.35 2.29 -30.21
N ALA A 22 -13.83 1.08 -30.05
CA ALA A 22 -12.50 0.84 -29.53
C ALA A 22 -11.47 1.32 -30.56
N GLN A 23 -10.96 2.53 -30.38
CA GLN A 23 -9.69 2.94 -30.99
C GLN A 23 -8.56 2.42 -30.11
N SER A 24 -7.95 1.33 -30.56
CA SER A 24 -6.73 0.75 -29.99
C SER A 24 -5.50 1.57 -30.39
N ASN A 25 -5.29 2.73 -29.76
CA ASN A 25 -3.99 3.40 -29.79
C ASN A 25 -3.04 2.75 -28.78
N THR A 26 -2.35 1.71 -29.25
CA THR A 26 -1.20 1.10 -28.57
C THR A 26 0.04 1.96 -28.81
N SER A 27 0.10 3.10 -28.13
CA SER A 27 1.35 3.84 -27.93
C SER A 27 1.68 3.84 -26.45
N ALA A 28 2.65 3.02 -26.06
CA ALA A 28 3.25 3.10 -24.73
C ALA A 28 3.70 4.54 -24.48
N PRO A 29 3.41 5.13 -23.30
CA PRO A 29 3.81 6.50 -23.02
C PRO A 29 5.34 6.57 -23.07
N LYS A 30 5.86 7.30 -24.07
CA LYS A 30 7.26 7.74 -24.04
C LYS A 30 7.39 8.71 -22.88
N ALA A 31 8.21 8.35 -21.90
CA ALA A 31 8.68 9.25 -20.85
C ALA A 31 9.45 10.41 -21.49
N SER A 32 8.74 11.48 -21.85
CA SER A 32 9.33 12.72 -22.36
C SER A 32 8.36 13.87 -22.16
N GLU A 33 8.03 14.15 -20.90
CA GLU A 33 7.73 15.47 -20.33
C GLU A 33 7.51 15.27 -18.82
N ALA A 34 8.60 15.00 -18.10
CA ALA A 34 8.56 14.97 -16.65
C ALA A 34 8.35 16.39 -16.13
N ALA A 35 7.34 16.55 -15.28
CA ALA A 35 6.95 17.78 -14.61
C ALA A 35 8.16 18.63 -14.15
N THR A 36 8.12 19.92 -14.44
CA THR A 36 8.99 20.91 -13.79
C THR A 36 8.90 20.76 -12.28
N SER A 37 10.05 20.71 -11.60
CA SER A 37 10.15 20.70 -10.12
C SER A 37 9.38 21.92 -9.59
N GLY A 38 8.18 21.68 -9.09
CA GLY A 38 7.31 22.69 -8.50
C GLY A 38 7.24 22.49 -7.00
N ALA A 39 7.09 23.58 -6.25
CA ALA A 39 6.84 23.51 -4.82
C ALA A 39 5.62 22.60 -4.52
N SER A 40 5.81 21.66 -3.57
CA SER A 40 4.80 20.68 -3.12
C SER A 40 3.41 21.29 -3.00
N GLN A 41 2.45 20.78 -3.77
CA GLN A 41 1.05 21.21 -3.69
C GLN A 41 0.43 20.77 -2.37
N TYR A 42 0.80 19.60 -1.88
CA TYR A 42 0.40 19.09 -0.58
C TYR A 42 0.75 20.07 0.57
N LEU A 43 1.96 20.63 0.58
CA LEU A 43 2.36 21.57 1.63
C LEU A 43 1.60 22.91 1.57
N LYS A 44 1.03 23.27 0.41
CA LYS A 44 0.19 24.47 0.26
C LYS A 44 -1.26 24.27 0.73
N MET A 45 -1.70 23.02 0.89
CA MET A 45 -3.02 22.71 1.42
C MET A 45 -3.13 23.10 2.89
N ASN A 46 -4.28 23.66 3.28
CA ASN A 46 -4.65 23.80 4.69
C ASN A 46 -4.94 22.41 5.30
N ASP A 47 -5.07 22.33 6.63
CA ASP A 47 -5.22 21.05 7.32
C ASP A 47 -6.47 20.26 6.89
N GLN A 48 -7.59 20.95 6.62
CA GLN A 48 -8.81 20.30 6.13
C GLN A 48 -8.58 19.67 4.74
N ALA A 49 -7.98 20.42 3.81
CA ALA A 49 -7.67 19.93 2.48
C ALA A 49 -6.68 18.76 2.51
N ARG A 50 -5.67 18.77 3.39
CA ARG A 50 -4.77 17.63 3.59
C ARG A 50 -5.50 16.41 4.12
N ALA A 51 -6.38 16.58 5.11
CA ALA A 51 -7.18 15.49 5.65
C ALA A 51 -8.11 14.88 4.59
N SER A 52 -8.76 15.71 3.77
CA SER A 52 -9.59 15.23 2.65
C SER A 52 -8.76 14.51 1.58
N PHE A 53 -7.60 15.04 1.22
CA PHE A 53 -6.66 14.39 0.30
C PHE A 53 -6.29 12.98 0.80
N ILE A 54 -5.88 12.88 2.07
CA ILE A 54 -5.50 11.60 2.68
C ILE A 54 -6.68 10.63 2.75
N SER A 55 -7.85 11.11 3.19
CA SER A 55 -9.07 10.30 3.27
C SER A 55 -9.42 9.67 1.92
N ASN A 56 -9.34 10.44 0.83
CA ASN A 56 -9.64 9.96 -0.51
C ASN A 56 -8.68 8.85 -0.96
N TYR A 57 -7.36 9.08 -0.83
CA TYR A 57 -6.38 8.06 -1.24
C TYR A 57 -6.41 6.83 -0.34
N ALA A 58 -6.53 7.00 0.97
CA ALA A 58 -6.57 5.89 1.92
C ALA A 58 -7.86 5.06 1.76
N GLY A 59 -9.00 5.71 1.49
CA GLY A 59 -10.26 5.04 1.14
C GLY A 59 -10.17 4.27 -0.17
N ASN A 60 -9.56 4.86 -1.21
CA ASN A 60 -9.31 4.16 -2.48
C ASN A 60 -8.41 2.94 -2.28
N LEU A 61 -7.35 3.03 -1.47
CA LEU A 61 -6.50 1.88 -1.14
C LEU A 61 -7.29 0.81 -0.39
N GLY A 62 -8.13 1.20 0.58
CA GLY A 62 -9.04 0.29 1.28
C GLY A 62 -9.99 -0.46 0.33
N TRP A 63 -10.47 0.22 -0.72
CA TRP A 63 -11.29 -0.39 -1.77
C TRP A 63 -10.49 -1.32 -2.68
N MET A 64 -9.29 -0.92 -3.11
CA MET A 64 -8.43 -1.79 -3.93
C MET A 64 -8.04 -3.08 -3.21
N LEU A 65 -7.78 -3.01 -1.90
CA LEU A 65 -7.44 -4.16 -1.07
C LEU A 65 -8.58 -5.18 -0.97
N SER A 66 -9.84 -4.72 -0.93
CA SER A 66 -11.03 -5.56 -0.85
C SER A 66 -12.26 -4.80 -1.34
N PRO A 67 -12.65 -4.93 -2.61
CA PRO A 67 -13.78 -4.19 -3.16
C PRO A 67 -15.13 -4.57 -2.53
N GLU A 68 -15.29 -5.84 -2.13
CA GLU A 68 -16.53 -6.35 -1.53
C GLU A 68 -16.74 -5.85 -0.10
N LYS A 69 -15.64 -5.73 0.66
CA LYS A 69 -15.63 -5.29 2.07
C LYS A 69 -14.39 -4.42 2.31
N PRO A 70 -14.43 -3.15 1.91
CA PRO A 70 -13.26 -2.29 1.95
C PRO A 70 -12.87 -1.91 3.38
N LEU A 71 -11.59 -1.60 3.59
CA LEU A 71 -11.14 -0.99 4.83
C LEU A 71 -11.63 0.45 4.89
N VAL A 72 -12.44 0.77 5.90
CA VAL A 72 -12.87 2.13 6.19
C VAL A 72 -11.82 2.83 7.04
N VAL A 73 -11.30 3.95 6.55
CA VAL A 73 -10.33 4.76 7.28
C VAL A 73 -11.08 5.83 8.07
N SER A 74 -11.07 5.71 9.41
CA SER A 74 -11.74 6.65 10.29
C SER A 74 -11.04 8.02 10.29
N ALA A 75 -11.68 9.03 10.91
CA ALA A 75 -11.06 10.34 11.08
C ALA A 75 -9.74 10.25 11.88
N GLU A 76 -9.69 9.40 12.91
CA GLU A 76 -8.47 9.11 13.68
C GLU A 76 -7.40 8.46 12.80
N GLY A 77 -7.80 7.50 11.97
CA GLY A 77 -6.91 6.87 10.99
C GLY A 77 -6.29 7.89 10.03
N VAL A 78 -7.11 8.82 9.50
CA VAL A 78 -6.64 9.92 8.66
C VAL A 78 -5.60 10.78 9.38
N GLN A 79 -5.81 11.12 10.66
CA GLN A 79 -4.82 11.91 11.43
C GLN A 79 -3.51 11.15 11.65
N LEU A 80 -3.57 9.85 11.93
CA LEU A 80 -2.38 9.00 12.07
C LEU A 80 -1.57 8.93 10.76
N ILE A 81 -2.25 8.76 9.63
CA ILE A 81 -1.63 8.72 8.31
C ILE A 81 -1.05 10.11 7.97
N LYS A 82 -1.80 11.18 8.22
CA LYS A 82 -1.38 12.58 7.98
C LYS A 82 -0.03 12.89 8.60
N LYS A 83 0.18 12.47 9.85
CA LYS A 83 1.48 12.65 10.53
C LYS A 83 2.65 12.15 9.68
N TRP A 84 2.51 10.99 9.02
CA TRP A 84 3.58 10.40 8.22
C TRP A 84 3.65 10.97 6.81
N VAL A 85 2.50 11.35 6.23
CA VAL A 85 2.48 12.07 4.94
C VAL A 85 3.17 13.44 5.09
N ASP A 86 2.90 14.17 6.18
CA ASP A 86 3.55 15.44 6.50
C ASP A 86 5.08 15.25 6.68
N VAL A 87 5.52 14.16 7.33
CA VAL A 87 6.95 13.81 7.47
C VAL A 87 7.61 13.58 6.11
N TYR A 88 6.94 12.88 5.19
CA TYR A 88 7.47 12.72 3.83
C TYR A 88 7.49 14.06 3.09
N ALA A 89 6.40 14.83 3.13
CA ALA A 89 6.26 16.05 2.35
C ALA A 89 7.38 17.08 2.61
N VAL A 90 7.84 17.21 3.86
CA VAL A 90 8.92 18.14 4.22
C VAL A 90 10.32 17.67 3.79
N ARG A 91 10.46 16.43 3.30
CA ARG A 91 11.74 15.88 2.83
C ARG A 91 12.04 16.18 1.36
N VAL A 92 11.09 16.74 0.62
CA VAL A 92 11.32 17.10 -0.80
C VAL A 92 12.32 18.26 -0.86
N GLY A 93 13.50 18.00 -1.42
CA GLY A 93 14.61 18.96 -1.45
C GLY A 93 15.40 19.06 -0.14
N ALA A 94 15.22 18.14 0.80
CA ALA A 94 15.97 18.14 2.06
C ALA A 94 17.45 17.82 1.84
N ALA A 95 18.34 18.45 2.62
CA ALA A 95 19.78 18.25 2.52
C ALA A 95 20.33 17.09 3.37
N ASP A 96 19.48 16.38 4.12
CA ASP A 96 19.93 15.25 4.95
C ASP A 96 20.31 14.06 4.06
N PRO A 97 21.52 13.51 4.16
CA PRO A 97 21.92 12.34 3.38
C PRO A 97 21.51 11.00 4.03
N LYS A 98 20.96 11.00 5.25
CA LYS A 98 20.65 9.76 5.97
C LYS A 98 19.36 9.14 5.49
N SER A 99 19.34 7.81 5.37
CA SER A 99 18.10 7.08 5.13
C SER A 99 17.06 7.37 6.21
N GLY A 100 15.80 7.56 5.80
CA GLY A 100 14.70 8.05 6.64
C GLY A 100 14.58 9.58 6.68
N GLY A 101 15.66 10.30 6.36
CA GLY A 101 15.70 11.76 6.23
C GLY A 101 16.05 12.26 4.83
N GLU A 102 16.46 11.36 3.93
CA GLU A 102 16.97 11.69 2.60
C GLU A 102 15.99 12.53 1.77
N ASP A 103 16.54 13.41 0.92
CA ASP A 103 15.78 14.07 -0.15
C ASP A 103 14.92 13.06 -0.91
N LEU A 104 13.61 13.28 -0.91
CA LEU A 104 12.69 12.42 -1.63
C LEU A 104 12.91 12.42 -3.15
N ASN A 105 13.53 13.46 -3.72
CA ASN A 105 13.91 13.42 -5.14
C ASN A 105 14.88 12.26 -5.41
N LYS A 106 15.90 12.08 -4.57
CA LYS A 106 16.86 10.98 -4.69
C LYS A 106 16.24 9.62 -4.42
N VAL A 107 15.32 9.55 -3.45
CA VAL A 107 14.55 8.34 -3.17
C VAL A 107 13.73 7.94 -4.41
N PHE A 108 13.07 8.89 -5.07
CA PHE A 108 12.23 8.63 -6.23
C PHE A 108 13.01 8.40 -7.52
N GLU A 109 14.21 8.98 -7.67
CA GLU A 109 15.15 8.60 -8.73
C GLU A 109 15.48 7.10 -8.67
N ARG A 110 15.69 6.55 -7.46
CA ARG A 110 15.83 5.10 -7.27
C ARG A 110 14.53 4.35 -7.48
N ALA A 111 13.41 4.87 -6.96
CA ALA A 111 12.10 4.22 -7.08
C ALA A 111 11.72 3.95 -8.53
N VAL A 112 11.91 4.93 -9.42
CA VAL A 112 11.60 4.81 -10.85
C VAL A 112 12.41 3.72 -11.55
N GLN A 113 13.64 3.46 -11.09
CA GLN A 113 14.48 2.38 -11.65
C GLN A 113 13.94 0.99 -11.29
N TYR A 114 13.41 0.82 -10.07
CA TYR A 114 13.00 -0.48 -9.55
C TYR A 114 11.50 -0.76 -9.68
N ALA A 115 10.66 0.27 -9.79
CA ALA A 115 9.21 0.11 -9.92
C ALA A 115 8.80 -0.87 -11.03
N PRO A 116 9.35 -0.86 -12.26
CA PRO A 116 9.07 -1.88 -13.28
C PRO A 116 9.26 -3.33 -12.80
N ILE A 117 10.33 -3.59 -12.05
CA ILE A 117 10.67 -4.94 -11.56
C ILE A 117 9.69 -5.34 -10.45
N ILE A 118 9.45 -4.42 -9.51
CA ILE A 118 8.51 -4.62 -8.39
C ILE A 118 7.12 -4.91 -8.94
N ASN A 119 6.64 -4.08 -9.87
CA ASN A 119 5.33 -4.21 -10.49
C ASN A 119 5.20 -5.57 -11.19
N GLY A 120 6.21 -5.98 -11.97
CA GLY A 120 6.20 -7.27 -12.66
C GLY A 120 6.15 -8.48 -11.72
N GLU A 121 6.81 -8.45 -10.56
CA GLU A 121 6.73 -9.55 -9.59
C GLU A 121 5.41 -9.57 -8.81
N PHE A 122 4.89 -8.41 -8.44
CA PHE A 122 3.61 -8.29 -7.74
C PHE A 122 2.45 -8.71 -8.65
N GLU A 123 2.46 -8.30 -9.92
CA GLU A 123 1.50 -8.71 -10.95
C GLU A 123 1.50 -10.25 -11.13
N LYS A 124 2.67 -10.88 -11.26
CA LYS A 124 2.81 -12.36 -11.37
C LYS A 124 2.14 -13.08 -10.21
N GLU A 125 2.25 -12.54 -9.01
CA GLU A 125 1.64 -13.11 -7.81
C GLU A 125 0.17 -12.71 -7.62
N LYS A 126 -0.38 -11.84 -8.48
CA LYS A 126 -1.72 -11.26 -8.37
C LYS A 126 -1.90 -10.46 -7.08
N VAL A 127 -0.87 -9.71 -6.73
CA VAL A 127 -0.86 -8.77 -5.60
C VAL A 127 -0.72 -7.36 -6.18
N LEU A 128 -1.43 -6.40 -5.60
CA LEU A 128 -1.39 -5.01 -6.07
C LEU A 128 0.03 -4.44 -6.00
N GLU A 129 0.47 -3.84 -7.10
CA GLU A 129 1.79 -3.23 -7.30
C GLU A 129 2.04 -2.09 -6.31
N THR A 130 0.99 -1.34 -5.97
CA THR A 130 1.02 -0.30 -4.93
C THR A 130 1.53 -0.84 -3.59
N LEU A 131 1.18 -2.09 -3.21
CA LEU A 131 1.67 -2.67 -1.95
C LEU A 131 3.18 -2.89 -2.02
N GLY A 132 3.70 -3.36 -3.16
CA GLY A 132 5.13 -3.55 -3.37
C GLY A 132 5.91 -2.24 -3.28
N ASN A 133 5.45 -1.21 -3.99
CA ASN A 133 6.09 0.10 -3.97
C ASN A 133 6.02 0.75 -2.58
N ALA A 134 4.89 0.63 -1.88
CA ALA A 134 4.73 1.15 -0.53
C ALA A 134 5.66 0.46 0.49
N VAL A 135 5.79 -0.88 0.43
CA VAL A 135 6.73 -1.61 1.30
C VAL A 135 8.18 -1.28 0.95
N ALA A 136 8.55 -1.23 -0.33
CA ALA A 136 9.92 -0.88 -0.73
C ALA A 136 10.33 0.53 -0.27
N LEU A 137 9.42 1.50 -0.37
CA LEU A 137 9.62 2.84 0.17
C LEU A 137 9.77 2.81 1.70
N LEU A 138 8.84 2.14 2.39
CA LEU A 138 8.79 2.11 3.85
C LEU A 138 10.00 1.42 4.49
N GLU A 139 10.44 0.29 3.92
CA GLU A 139 11.44 -0.58 4.53
C GLU A 139 12.88 -0.16 4.22
N SER A 140 13.12 0.41 3.04
CA SER A 140 14.49 0.70 2.59
C SER A 140 14.64 1.94 1.73
N GLU A 141 13.56 2.67 1.43
CA GLU A 141 13.58 3.79 0.48
C GLU A 141 14.18 3.37 -0.86
N PHE A 142 13.77 2.19 -1.33
CA PHE A 142 14.22 1.53 -2.56
C PHE A 142 15.73 1.22 -2.62
N GLN A 143 16.40 1.06 -1.47
CA GLN A 143 17.77 0.55 -1.44
C GLN A 143 17.75 -0.97 -1.62
N PRO A 144 18.42 -1.54 -2.64
CA PRO A 144 18.38 -2.99 -2.89
C PRO A 144 18.87 -3.85 -1.73
N CYS A 145 19.89 -3.37 -1.01
CA CYS A 145 20.55 -4.11 0.07
C CYS A 145 21.13 -3.14 1.11
N PRO A 146 20.29 -2.48 1.92
CA PRO A 146 20.76 -1.53 2.92
C PRO A 146 21.66 -2.22 3.94
N ALA A 147 22.73 -1.54 4.36
CA ALA A 147 23.72 -2.10 5.30
C ALA A 147 23.14 -2.35 6.70
N LYS A 148 22.08 -1.63 7.06
CA LYS A 148 21.39 -1.71 8.35
C LYS A 148 19.90 -1.93 8.11
N GLY A 149 19.28 -2.75 8.93
CA GLY A 149 17.86 -3.08 8.85
C GLY A 149 17.56 -4.32 9.68
N LYS A 150 16.28 -4.53 10.04
CA LYS A 150 15.85 -5.72 10.79
C LYS A 150 15.82 -6.99 9.93
N GLY A 151 15.61 -6.83 8.62
CA GLY A 151 15.65 -7.92 7.65
C GLY A 151 16.66 -7.67 6.53
N LYS A 152 16.53 -8.43 5.44
CA LYS A 152 17.43 -8.39 4.28
C LYS A 152 16.72 -7.90 3.03
N GLY A 153 17.49 -7.23 2.18
CA GLY A 153 17.03 -6.69 0.91
C GLY A 153 16.15 -5.45 1.03
N MET A 154 15.65 -5.00 -0.12
CA MET A 154 14.76 -3.82 -0.26
C MET A 154 13.47 -3.90 0.57
N PHE A 155 12.99 -5.12 0.80
CA PHE A 155 11.72 -5.39 1.48
C PHE A 155 11.89 -5.80 2.94
N ALA A 156 13.11 -5.71 3.48
CA ALA A 156 13.47 -6.05 4.85
C ALA A 156 12.88 -7.40 5.34
N ILE A 157 12.90 -8.43 4.49
CA ILE A 157 12.36 -9.74 4.85
C ILE A 157 13.21 -10.34 5.97
N LEU A 158 12.56 -10.72 7.07
CA LEU A 158 13.22 -11.35 8.22
C LEU A 158 13.72 -12.76 7.87
N PRO A 159 14.81 -13.25 8.50
CA PRO A 159 15.33 -14.59 8.24
C PRO A 159 14.30 -15.71 8.39
N ALA A 160 13.46 -15.66 9.42
CA ALA A 160 12.40 -16.66 9.63
C ALA A 160 11.38 -16.66 8.47
N SER A 161 11.01 -15.48 7.97
CA SER A 161 10.13 -15.32 6.81
C SER A 161 10.79 -15.85 5.54
N ALA A 162 12.06 -15.56 5.31
CA ALA A 162 12.83 -16.06 4.16
C ALA A 162 12.87 -17.59 4.15
N THR A 163 13.14 -18.22 5.31
CA THR A 163 13.11 -19.68 5.47
C THR A 163 11.73 -20.25 5.15
N SER A 164 10.66 -19.63 5.66
CA SER A 164 9.29 -20.10 5.37
C SER A 164 8.90 -20.00 3.89
N LEU A 165 9.55 -19.12 3.13
CA LEU A 165 9.34 -18.94 1.69
C LEU A 165 10.27 -19.83 0.83
N GLY A 166 11.22 -20.52 1.45
CA GLY A 166 12.25 -21.29 0.76
C GLY A 166 13.30 -20.42 0.05
N VAL A 167 13.52 -19.18 0.52
CA VAL A 167 14.44 -18.21 -0.10
C VAL A 167 15.67 -18.02 0.78
N LYS A 168 16.86 -18.06 0.18
CA LYS A 168 18.11 -17.77 0.89
C LYS A 168 18.22 -16.28 1.20
N ALA A 169 18.77 -15.94 2.36
CA ALA A 169 18.80 -14.56 2.84
C ALA A 169 19.66 -13.62 1.96
N ASP A 170 20.74 -14.13 1.36
CA ASP A 170 21.61 -13.40 0.43
C ASP A 170 20.92 -13.09 -0.90
N ALA A 171 20.05 -13.99 -1.36
CA ALA A 171 19.25 -13.81 -2.57
C ALA A 171 18.25 -12.65 -2.46
N LEU A 172 17.90 -12.21 -1.25
CA LEU A 172 16.95 -11.09 -1.05
C LEU A 172 17.54 -9.72 -1.42
N CYS A 173 18.86 -9.61 -1.56
CA CYS A 173 19.51 -8.37 -2.03
C CYS A 173 19.43 -8.19 -3.55
N ASP A 174 19.02 -9.23 -4.28
CA ASP A 174 18.59 -9.12 -5.67
C ASP A 174 17.15 -8.60 -5.71
N VAL A 175 16.89 -7.53 -6.46
CA VAL A 175 15.60 -6.82 -6.42
C VAL A 175 14.45 -7.69 -6.94
N GLU A 176 14.66 -8.45 -8.01
CA GLU A 176 13.63 -9.33 -8.58
C GLU A 176 13.28 -10.45 -7.60
N LYS A 177 14.29 -11.12 -7.03
CA LYS A 177 14.06 -12.18 -6.03
C LYS A 177 13.45 -11.65 -4.73
N GLY A 178 13.89 -10.47 -4.30
CA GLY A 178 13.33 -9.78 -3.14
C GLY A 178 11.86 -9.41 -3.34
N ALA A 179 11.52 -8.84 -4.50
CA ALA A 179 10.15 -8.47 -4.85
C ALA A 179 9.25 -9.71 -4.95
N ASN A 180 9.73 -10.79 -5.59
CA ASN A 180 9.02 -12.06 -5.65
C ASN A 180 8.72 -12.61 -4.24
N ALA A 181 9.73 -12.60 -3.36
CA ALA A 181 9.58 -13.07 -1.97
C ALA A 181 8.57 -12.21 -1.19
N ALA A 182 8.62 -10.89 -1.34
CA ALA A 182 7.69 -9.97 -0.69
C ALA A 182 6.25 -10.16 -1.19
N ALA A 183 6.04 -10.29 -2.51
CA ALA A 183 4.73 -10.53 -3.09
C ALA A 183 4.13 -11.85 -2.59
N ARG A 184 4.90 -12.94 -2.59
CA ARG A 184 4.50 -14.24 -2.03
C ARG A 184 4.18 -14.15 -0.54
N PHE A 185 4.97 -13.39 0.22
CA PHE A 185 4.74 -13.20 1.65
C PHE A 185 3.43 -12.45 1.91
N ILE A 186 3.19 -11.32 1.25
CA ILE A 186 1.97 -10.52 1.40
C ILE A 186 0.74 -11.34 1.01
N LYS A 187 0.80 -12.04 -0.13
CA LYS A 187 -0.27 -12.94 -0.57
C LYS A 187 -0.61 -14.01 0.46
N ALA A 188 0.41 -14.66 1.03
CA ALA A 188 0.22 -15.67 2.06
C ALA A 188 -0.41 -15.07 3.33
N ARG A 189 0.02 -13.87 3.74
CA ARG A 189 -0.55 -13.17 4.90
C ARG A 189 -2.00 -12.76 4.68
N MET A 190 -2.33 -12.18 3.52
CA MET A 190 -3.71 -11.84 3.18
C MET A 190 -4.60 -13.08 3.21
N ALA A 191 -4.17 -14.18 2.59
CA ALA A 191 -4.91 -15.45 2.62
C ALA A 191 -5.10 -16.02 4.04
N GLU A 192 -4.16 -15.75 4.95
CA GLU A 192 -4.19 -16.24 6.33
C GLU A 192 -5.15 -15.47 7.26
N PHE A 193 -5.36 -14.17 7.00
CA PHE A 193 -6.29 -13.35 7.78
C PHE A 193 -7.71 -13.35 7.21
N GLY A 194 -7.86 -13.34 5.88
CA GLY A 194 -9.16 -13.28 5.23
C GLY A 194 -9.17 -12.40 3.97
N LYS A 195 -10.37 -12.18 3.42
CA LYS A 195 -10.55 -11.47 2.14
C LYS A 195 -11.09 -10.04 2.30
N ASP A 196 -11.38 -9.59 3.51
CA ASP A 196 -11.87 -8.24 3.77
C ASP A 196 -10.74 -7.23 4.00
N GLY A 197 -11.10 -5.94 4.01
CA GLY A 197 -10.14 -4.84 4.14
C GLY A 197 -9.43 -4.83 5.49
N ILE A 198 -10.08 -5.24 6.58
CA ILE A 198 -9.43 -5.45 7.88
C ILE A 198 -8.37 -6.54 7.76
N SER A 199 -8.69 -7.68 7.15
CA SER A 199 -7.75 -8.77 6.96
C SER A 199 -6.52 -8.35 6.16
N ALA A 200 -6.71 -7.52 5.13
CA ALA A 200 -5.62 -6.93 4.39
C ALA A 200 -4.77 -5.98 5.26
N ALA A 201 -5.40 -5.13 6.07
CA ALA A 201 -4.69 -4.24 7.00
C ALA A 201 -3.89 -5.03 8.06
N LEU A 202 -4.47 -6.10 8.62
CA LEU A 202 -3.81 -6.99 9.57
C LEU A 202 -2.67 -7.78 8.91
N ALA A 203 -2.82 -8.17 7.65
CA ALA A 203 -1.74 -8.79 6.88
C ALA A 203 -0.53 -7.84 6.74
N MET A 204 -0.76 -6.55 6.48
CA MET A 204 0.30 -5.55 6.44
C MET A 204 0.89 -5.33 7.84
N LEU A 205 0.08 -5.24 8.89
CA LEU A 205 0.60 -5.12 10.26
C LEU A 205 1.45 -6.34 10.67
N ALA A 206 1.07 -7.53 10.22
CA ALA A 206 1.80 -8.77 10.47
C ALA A 206 3.15 -8.82 9.74
N TYR A 207 3.34 -7.99 8.71
CA TYR A 207 4.63 -7.83 8.04
C TYR A 207 5.71 -7.36 9.01
N ASN A 208 5.38 -6.39 9.88
CA ASN A 208 6.28 -5.88 10.92
C ASN A 208 6.18 -6.66 12.24
N ARG A 209 4.96 -6.90 12.72
CA ARG A 209 4.71 -7.44 14.07
C ARG A 209 4.78 -8.97 14.16
N GLY A 210 4.72 -9.65 13.02
CA GLY A 210 4.61 -11.10 12.92
C GLY A 210 3.17 -11.60 13.13
N THR A 211 2.81 -12.64 12.39
CA THR A 211 1.43 -13.12 12.28
C THR A 211 0.82 -13.59 13.59
N ALA A 212 1.58 -14.35 14.39
CA ALA A 212 1.08 -14.89 15.65
C ALA A 212 0.72 -13.78 16.65
N ASN A 213 1.53 -12.72 16.71
CA ASN A 213 1.26 -11.56 17.56
C ASN A 213 0.03 -10.80 17.08
N VAL A 214 -0.12 -10.57 15.77
CA VAL A 214 -1.30 -9.87 15.24
C VAL A 214 -2.57 -10.67 15.49
N LYS A 215 -2.57 -12.00 15.26
CA LYS A 215 -3.72 -12.86 15.58
C LYS A 215 -4.11 -12.81 17.06
N ARG A 216 -3.13 -12.78 17.96
CA ARG A 216 -3.36 -12.68 19.40
C ARG A 216 -3.91 -11.30 19.78
N ASP A 217 -3.27 -10.24 19.33
CA ASP A 217 -3.54 -8.88 19.83
C ASP A 217 -4.84 -8.29 19.24
N PHE A 218 -5.23 -8.72 18.05
CA PHE A 218 -6.40 -8.25 17.31
C PHE A 218 -7.47 -9.34 17.14
N ALA A 219 -7.47 -10.37 17.99
CA ALA A 219 -8.41 -11.48 17.93
C ALA A 219 -9.89 -11.02 17.95
N GLU A 220 -10.19 -9.98 18.74
CA GLU A 220 -11.53 -9.39 18.85
C GLU A 220 -11.97 -8.78 17.51
N LEU A 221 -11.12 -7.96 16.87
CA LEU A 221 -11.43 -7.37 15.56
C LEU A 221 -11.71 -8.43 14.48
N ILE A 222 -10.91 -9.49 14.49
CA ILE A 222 -11.06 -10.61 13.54
C ILE A 222 -12.41 -11.30 13.75
N LYS A 223 -12.83 -11.49 15.01
CA LYS A 223 -14.09 -12.15 15.37
C LYS A 223 -15.31 -11.27 15.07
N GLU A 224 -15.20 -9.97 15.32
CA GLU A 224 -16.32 -9.03 15.21
C GLU A 224 -16.51 -8.48 13.79
N HIS A 225 -15.62 -8.83 12.86
CA HIS A 225 -15.65 -8.34 11.48
C HIS A 225 -15.71 -6.82 11.40
N ASP A 226 -14.81 -6.14 12.14
CA ASP A 226 -14.64 -4.69 12.08
C ASP A 226 -14.53 -4.22 10.61
N SER A 227 -14.94 -2.99 10.36
CA SER A 227 -14.77 -2.35 9.04
C SER A 227 -13.52 -1.47 8.99
N GLY A 228 -12.88 -1.19 10.13
CA GLY A 228 -11.70 -0.33 10.24
C GLY A 228 -11.75 0.60 11.45
N GLY A 229 -12.93 0.95 11.92
CA GLY A 229 -13.11 1.97 12.96
C GLY A 229 -12.37 1.61 14.26
N GLU A 230 -12.54 0.37 14.72
CA GLU A 230 -11.91 -0.06 15.97
C GLU A 230 -10.40 -0.31 15.79
N LEU A 231 -9.98 -0.84 14.64
CA LEU A 231 -8.56 -0.93 14.30
C LEU A 231 -7.87 0.44 14.41
N TRP A 232 -8.41 1.48 13.78
CA TRP A 232 -7.82 2.82 13.82
C TRP A 232 -7.88 3.44 15.23
N ALA A 233 -8.94 3.18 15.99
CA ALA A 233 -9.04 3.62 17.38
C ALA A 233 -7.95 3.00 18.27
N ILE A 234 -7.69 1.70 18.13
CA ILE A 234 -6.62 0.99 18.84
C ILE A 234 -5.25 1.58 18.47
N LEU A 235 -5.01 1.84 17.18
CA LEU A 235 -3.74 2.43 16.74
C LEU A 235 -3.57 3.88 17.21
N ALA A 236 -4.66 4.63 17.35
CA ALA A 236 -4.62 6.00 17.83
C ALA A 236 -4.34 6.09 19.33
N LYS A 237 -4.82 5.12 20.11
CA LYS A 237 -4.70 5.07 21.57
C LYS A 237 -4.42 3.63 22.02
N PRO A 238 -3.21 3.11 21.78
CA PRO A 238 -2.89 1.74 22.15
C PRO A 238 -2.87 1.59 23.67
N ASP A 239 -3.50 0.55 24.19
CA ASP A 239 -3.46 0.23 25.61
C ASP A 239 -2.08 -0.35 25.99
N ALA A 240 -1.30 0.41 26.75
CA ALA A 240 0.02 0.00 27.21
C ALA A 240 0.02 -1.25 28.12
N LYS A 241 -1.15 -1.67 28.64
CA LYS A 241 -1.31 -2.93 29.37
C LYS A 241 -1.57 -4.12 28.46
N LYS A 242 -2.18 -3.90 27.29
CA LYS A 242 -2.50 -4.94 26.29
C LYS A 242 -1.32 -5.23 25.38
N PHE A 243 -0.57 -4.20 25.01
CA PHE A 243 0.49 -4.30 24.01
C PHE A 243 1.89 -4.24 24.60
N ASP A 244 2.80 -5.04 24.04
CA ASP A 244 4.22 -5.01 24.40
C ASP A 244 4.94 -3.72 23.93
N LYS A 245 6.10 -3.44 24.53
CA LYS A 245 6.89 -2.24 24.21
C LYS A 245 7.26 -2.15 22.72
N ALA A 246 7.57 -3.28 22.07
CA ALA A 246 7.94 -3.30 20.66
C ALA A 246 6.77 -2.83 19.76
N PHE A 247 5.53 -3.16 20.12
CA PHE A 247 4.35 -2.60 19.46
C PHE A 247 4.26 -1.10 19.66
N LEU A 248 4.32 -0.66 20.91
CA LEU A 248 4.07 0.72 21.30
C LEU A 248 5.11 1.68 20.70
N ASP A 249 6.35 1.24 20.57
CA ASP A 249 7.44 2.03 19.99
C ASP A 249 7.41 2.08 18.45
N GLU A 250 7.02 0.97 17.80
CA GLU A 250 7.21 0.80 16.35
C GLU A 250 6.00 0.23 15.63
N GLY A 251 5.48 -0.91 16.09
CA GLY A 251 4.42 -1.64 15.39
C GLY A 251 3.14 -0.83 15.23
N VAL A 252 2.77 -0.02 16.23
CA VAL A 252 1.59 0.86 16.20
C VAL A 252 1.66 1.92 15.09
N HIS A 253 2.87 2.28 14.67
CA HIS A 253 3.10 3.25 13.60
C HIS A 253 3.19 2.61 12.22
N TYR A 254 3.31 1.28 12.12
CA TYR A 254 3.60 0.60 10.87
C TYR A 254 2.48 0.80 9.83
N LEU A 255 1.23 0.51 10.20
CA LEU A 255 0.10 0.62 9.28
C LEU A 255 -0.13 2.09 8.82
N PRO A 256 -0.13 3.11 9.71
CA PRO A 256 -0.18 4.50 9.27
C PRO A 256 0.96 4.91 8.33
N ARG A 257 2.20 4.48 8.60
CA ARG A 257 3.37 4.74 7.73
C ARG A 257 3.24 4.06 6.38
N PHE A 258 2.72 2.84 6.35
CA PHE A 258 2.46 2.10 5.13
C PHE A 258 1.46 2.83 4.23
N PHE A 259 0.34 3.29 4.79
CA PHE A 259 -0.63 4.10 4.03
C PHE A 259 -0.01 5.40 3.53
N ALA A 260 0.80 6.08 4.34
CA ALA A 260 1.50 7.29 3.91
C ALA A 260 2.49 7.01 2.75
N ALA A 261 3.23 5.90 2.82
CA ALA A 261 4.12 5.47 1.75
C ALA A 261 3.35 5.14 0.46
N ALA A 262 2.21 4.46 0.56
CA ALA A 262 1.34 4.19 -0.58
C ALA A 262 0.80 5.48 -1.21
N ILE A 263 0.34 6.44 -0.41
CA ILE A 263 -0.10 7.75 -0.90
C ILE A 263 1.03 8.44 -1.67
N LEU A 264 2.24 8.50 -1.10
CA LEU A 264 3.38 9.14 -1.75
C LEU A 264 3.77 8.43 -3.06
N ALA A 265 3.78 7.09 -3.06
CA ALA A 265 4.08 6.28 -4.25
C ALA A 265 3.06 6.47 -5.37
N GLU A 266 1.78 6.69 -5.04
CA GLU A 266 0.69 6.82 -6.02
C GLU A 266 0.33 8.27 -6.37
N SER A 267 0.94 9.26 -5.71
CA SER A 267 0.72 10.69 -6.01
C SER A 267 1.98 11.57 -5.98
N PRO A 268 3.13 11.11 -6.51
CA PRO A 268 4.42 11.82 -6.37
C PRO A 268 4.38 13.29 -6.81
N GLU A 269 3.67 13.59 -7.90
CA GLU A 269 3.52 14.95 -8.42
C GLU A 269 2.91 15.93 -7.41
N THR A 270 2.00 15.46 -6.54
CA THR A 270 1.34 16.29 -5.52
C THR A 270 2.35 16.77 -4.48
N PHE A 271 3.44 16.00 -4.30
CA PHE A 271 4.56 16.34 -3.43
C PHE A 271 5.66 17.11 -4.16
N GLY A 272 5.55 17.34 -5.47
CA GLY A 272 6.58 18.02 -6.28
C GLY A 272 7.68 17.09 -6.80
N LEU A 273 7.47 15.78 -6.74
CA LEU A 273 8.41 14.77 -7.25
C LEU A 273 8.22 14.56 -8.75
N LYS A 274 9.33 14.34 -9.47
CA LYS A 274 9.34 14.11 -10.92
C LYS A 274 9.15 12.64 -11.26
N ALA A 275 8.00 12.09 -10.89
CA ALA A 275 7.62 10.72 -11.19
C ALA A 275 6.13 10.64 -11.48
N TYR A 276 5.72 9.66 -12.29
CA TYR A 276 4.36 9.16 -12.33
C TYR A 276 4.05 8.26 -11.11
N PRO A 277 2.78 7.95 -10.82
CA PRO A 277 2.43 6.94 -9.83
C PRO A 277 3.23 5.65 -10.07
N LEU A 278 3.93 5.14 -9.04
CA LEU A 278 4.92 4.07 -9.21
C LEU A 278 4.31 2.75 -9.72
N SER A 279 3.03 2.51 -9.45
CA SER A 279 2.28 1.37 -10.01
C SER A 279 2.13 1.40 -11.54
N THR A 280 2.31 2.56 -12.19
CA THR A 280 2.08 2.72 -13.64
C THR A 280 3.30 2.39 -14.50
N TYR A 281 4.46 2.19 -13.90
CA TYR A 281 5.67 1.83 -14.64
C TYR A 281 5.56 0.40 -15.13
N ALA A 282 5.49 0.23 -16.45
CA ALA A 282 5.35 -1.07 -17.07
C ALA A 282 6.55 -1.98 -16.77
N PRO A 283 6.34 -3.29 -16.57
CA PRO A 283 7.43 -4.25 -16.41
C PRO A 283 8.40 -4.22 -17.61
N PRO A 284 9.69 -4.53 -17.40
CA PRO A 284 10.63 -4.63 -18.51
C PRO A 284 10.15 -5.70 -19.50
N LYS A 285 10.20 -5.37 -20.80
CA LYS A 285 9.91 -6.34 -21.86
C LYS A 285 10.97 -7.44 -21.81
N LYS A 286 10.53 -8.69 -21.69
CA LYS A 286 11.40 -9.87 -21.78
C LYS A 286 11.86 -10.12 -23.21
#